data_AF-A0ABD3IZV1-F1
#
_entry.id   AF-A0ABD3IZV1-F1
#
_cell.length_a   1.000
_cell.length_b   1.000
_cell.length_c   1.000
_cell.angle_alpha   90.00
_cell.angle_beta   90.00
_cell.angle_gamma   90.00
#
_symmetry.space_group_name_H-M   'P 1'
#
loop_
_entity.id
_entity.type
_entity.pdbx_description
1 polymer ?
#
loop_
_entity_poly.entity_id
_entity_poly.type
_entity_poly.pdbx_seq_one_letter_code
_entity_poly.pdbx_strand_id
1 'polypeptide(L)'
;MFKCKQKMGHMVIPIFYGVEPSHVRLLKGRFGRAIHSREKRLPGMVAPREGHQALTGDANMRGWDHDDASPDGELIKAVVRGTPGVLLRVFQLDIPEHLLRFGHCSTSGCLDVEDSMRTHEWWKDSERRFLRKRRYE
;
A
#
# COMPACT_ATOMS: atom_id res chain seq x y z
N MET A 1 6.17 -6.28 -12.27
CA MET A 1 6.46 -5.69 -10.95
C MET A 1 6.80 -6.75 -9.91
N PHE A 2 5.86 -7.60 -9.48
CA PHE A 2 6.11 -8.64 -8.47
C PHE A 2 7.32 -9.57 -8.77
N LYS A 3 7.51 -9.98 -10.04
CA LYS A 3 8.69 -10.76 -10.47
C LYS A 3 10.02 -9.99 -10.28
N CYS A 4 10.04 -8.68 -10.51
CA CYS A 4 11.24 -7.83 -10.30
C CYS A 4 11.53 -7.65 -8.81
N LYS A 5 10.51 -7.52 -7.96
CA LYS A 5 10.70 -7.56 -6.51
C LYS A 5 11.39 -8.85 -6.08
N GLN A 6 10.89 -10.00 -6.52
CA GLN A 6 11.46 -11.29 -6.13
C GLN A 6 12.87 -11.53 -6.66
N LYS A 7 13.14 -11.15 -7.92
CA LYS A 7 14.41 -11.45 -8.59
C LYS A 7 15.49 -10.40 -8.41
N MET A 8 15.10 -9.13 -8.32
CA MET A 8 16.00 -7.97 -8.35
C MET A 8 15.96 -7.16 -7.06
N GLY A 9 15.15 -7.58 -6.06
CA GLY A 9 15.03 -6.87 -4.79
C GLY A 9 14.33 -5.51 -4.89
N HIS A 10 13.62 -5.24 -6.00
CA HIS A 10 12.93 -3.96 -6.17
C HIS A 10 11.92 -3.72 -5.04
N MET A 11 11.90 -2.49 -4.54
CA MET A 11 10.87 -2.04 -3.63
C MET A 11 9.56 -1.84 -4.38
N VAL A 12 8.46 -2.28 -3.76
CA VAL A 12 7.10 -2.05 -4.25
C VAL A 12 6.24 -1.64 -3.07
N ILE A 13 5.50 -0.55 -3.22
CA ILE A 13 4.55 -0.07 -2.23
C ILE A 13 3.19 0.05 -2.93
N PRO A 14 2.23 -0.86 -2.69
CA PRO A 14 0.92 -0.78 -3.30
C PRO A 14 0.13 0.43 -2.78
N ILE A 15 -0.69 1.01 -3.65
CA ILE A 15 -1.72 1.99 -3.30
C ILE A 15 -3.07 1.38 -3.65
N PHE A 16 -3.94 1.18 -2.66
CA PHE A 16 -5.29 0.64 -2.83
C PHE A 16 -6.28 1.79 -2.86
N TYR A 17 -6.70 2.18 -4.06
CA TYR A 17 -7.58 3.32 -4.28
C TYR A 17 -9.00 2.85 -4.61
N GLY A 18 -9.98 3.20 -3.77
CA GLY A 18 -11.38 2.78 -3.96
C GLY A 18 -11.59 1.26 -3.92
N VAL A 19 -10.61 0.52 -3.38
CA VAL A 19 -10.62 -0.94 -3.33
C VAL A 19 -10.07 -1.42 -1.99
N GLU A 20 -10.81 -2.32 -1.34
CA GLU A 20 -10.32 -2.96 -0.13
C GLU A 20 -9.12 -3.88 -0.47
N PRO A 21 -8.00 -3.80 0.27
CA PRO A 21 -6.84 -4.68 0.03
C PRO A 21 -7.18 -6.17 0.04
N SER A 22 -8.16 -6.59 0.85
CA SER A 22 -8.62 -7.99 0.91
C SER A 22 -9.31 -8.44 -0.39
N HIS A 23 -9.97 -7.52 -1.10
CA HIS A 23 -10.60 -7.79 -2.40
C HIS A 23 -9.56 -8.04 -3.50
N VAL A 24 -8.41 -7.35 -3.43
CA VAL A 24 -7.29 -7.60 -4.35
C VAL A 24 -6.59 -8.91 -3.98
N ARG A 25 -6.28 -9.12 -2.70
CA ARG A 25 -5.55 -10.30 -2.20
C ARG A 25 -6.24 -11.62 -2.50
N LEU A 26 -7.55 -11.66 -2.25
CA LEU A 26 -8.38 -12.86 -2.40
C LEU A 26 -9.14 -12.87 -3.74
N LEU A 27 -8.92 -11.86 -4.60
CA LEU A 27 -9.62 -11.69 -5.87
C LEU A 27 -11.14 -11.82 -5.72
N LYS A 28 -11.70 -11.14 -4.72
CA LYS A 28 -13.13 -11.17 -4.37
C LYS A 28 -13.79 -9.80 -4.57
N GLY A 29 -15.09 -9.73 -4.32
CA GLY A 29 -15.87 -8.50 -4.44
C GLY A 29 -15.92 -7.95 -5.88
N ARG A 30 -16.05 -6.63 -6.02
CA ARG A 30 -16.10 -5.95 -7.33
C ARG A 30 -14.82 -6.15 -8.14
N PHE A 31 -13.67 -6.10 -7.48
CA PHE A 31 -12.35 -6.30 -8.10
C PHE A 31 -12.23 -7.70 -8.72
N GLY A 32 -12.53 -8.74 -7.93
CA GLY A 32 -12.53 -10.12 -8.41
C GLY A 32 -13.42 -10.32 -9.63
N ARG A 33 -14.67 -9.84 -9.60
CA ARG A 33 -15.59 -9.97 -10.75
C ARG A 33 -15.04 -9.31 -12.02
N ALA A 34 -14.39 -8.16 -11.91
CA ALA A 34 -13.78 -7.48 -13.04
C ALA A 34 -12.62 -8.30 -13.65
N ILE A 35 -11.75 -8.87 -12.80
CA ILE A 35 -10.66 -9.76 -13.25
C ILE A 35 -11.23 -10.97 -14.00
N HIS A 36 -12.16 -11.72 -13.40
CA HIS A 36 -12.76 -12.90 -14.03
C HIS A 36 -13.50 -12.55 -15.33
N SER A 37 -14.19 -11.41 -15.39
CA SER A 37 -14.86 -10.96 -16.62
C SER A 37 -13.86 -10.62 -17.72
N ARG A 38 -12.69 -10.05 -17.38
CA ARG A 38 -11.64 -9.75 -18.35
C ARG A 38 -11.01 -11.02 -18.91
N GLU A 39 -10.73 -12.00 -18.05
CA GLU A 39 -10.17 -13.29 -18.46
C GLU A 39 -11.09 -14.05 -19.43
N LYS A 40 -12.41 -14.02 -19.20
CA LYS A 40 -13.39 -14.60 -20.12
C LYS A 40 -13.40 -13.95 -21.50
N ARG A 41 -13.14 -12.63 -21.57
CA ARG A 41 -13.14 -11.86 -22.83
C ARG A 41 -11.81 -11.93 -23.58
N LEU A 42 -10.71 -12.20 -22.88
CA LEU A 42 -9.35 -12.21 -23.43
C LEU A 42 -8.65 -13.53 -23.08
N PRO A 43 -9.11 -14.66 -23.64
CA PRO A 43 -8.43 -15.94 -23.42
C PRO A 43 -6.98 -15.85 -23.93
N GLY A 44 -6.01 -16.15 -23.04
CA GLY A 44 -4.59 -16.30 -23.39
C GLY A 44 -3.68 -15.09 -23.20
N MET A 45 -4.17 -13.92 -22.78
CA MET A 45 -3.36 -12.67 -22.82
C MET A 45 -2.43 -12.43 -21.60
N VAL A 46 -2.57 -13.19 -20.51
CA VAL A 46 -1.61 -13.37 -19.41
C VAL A 46 -1.98 -14.73 -18.82
N ALA A 47 -1.03 -15.57 -18.40
CA ALA A 47 -1.38 -16.77 -17.66
C ALA A 47 -2.20 -16.36 -16.42
N PRO A 48 -3.51 -16.68 -16.33
CA PRO A 48 -4.40 -16.21 -15.26
C PRO A 48 -3.77 -16.39 -13.88
N ARG A 49 -3.09 -17.53 -13.71
CA ARG A 49 -2.35 -17.90 -12.51
C ARG A 49 -1.20 -16.95 -12.14
N GLU A 50 -0.38 -16.52 -13.09
CA GLU A 50 0.72 -15.60 -12.80
C GLU A 50 0.22 -14.21 -12.42
N GLY A 51 -0.82 -13.72 -13.12
CA GLY A 51 -1.49 -12.47 -12.80
C GLY A 51 -2.09 -12.50 -11.40
N HIS A 52 -2.80 -13.57 -11.06
CA HIS A 52 -3.36 -13.79 -9.73
C HIS A 52 -2.28 -13.81 -8.64
N GLN A 53 -1.20 -14.55 -8.85
CA GLN A 53 -0.09 -14.61 -7.90
C GLN A 53 0.59 -13.25 -7.71
N ALA A 54 0.75 -12.47 -8.78
CA ALA A 54 1.30 -11.12 -8.69
C ALA A 54 0.38 -10.20 -7.89
N LEU A 55 -0.93 -10.21 -8.17
CA LEU A 55 -1.90 -9.39 -7.45
C LEU A 55 -1.99 -9.77 -5.97
N THR A 56 -2.04 -11.07 -5.64
CA THR A 56 -2.02 -11.54 -4.24
C THR A 56 -0.70 -11.17 -3.56
N GLY A 57 0.42 -11.36 -4.25
CA GLY A 57 1.75 -11.01 -3.74
C GLY A 57 1.91 -9.52 -3.47
N ASP A 58 1.38 -8.68 -4.36
CA ASP A 58 1.37 -7.23 -4.23
C ASP A 58 0.42 -6.78 -3.12
N ALA A 59 -0.77 -7.38 -3.01
CA ALA A 59 -1.76 -7.07 -1.98
C ALA A 59 -1.40 -7.56 -0.56
N ASN A 60 -0.38 -8.39 -0.44
CA ASN A 60 0.23 -8.79 0.83
C ASN A 60 1.32 -7.83 1.29
N MET A 61 1.73 -6.87 0.46
CA MET A 61 2.69 -5.85 0.85
C MET A 61 2.02 -4.72 1.63
N ARG A 62 2.82 -4.07 2.47
CA ARG A 62 2.40 -2.85 3.17
C ARG A 62 2.37 -1.70 2.17
N GLY A 63 1.33 -0.90 2.26
CA GLY A 63 1.11 0.23 1.37
C GLY A 63 0.05 1.15 1.94
N TRP A 64 -0.44 2.05 1.09
CA TRP A 64 -1.48 3.01 1.45
C TRP A 64 -2.83 2.54 0.92
N ASP A 65 -3.87 2.59 1.73
CA ASP A 65 -5.25 2.40 1.32
C ASP A 65 -6.04 3.71 1.40
N HIS A 66 -6.96 3.87 0.47
CA HIS A 66 -7.80 5.04 0.34
C HIS A 66 -9.23 4.61 0.00
N ASP A 67 -10.15 5.00 0.86
CA ASP A 67 -11.58 4.84 0.65
C ASP A 67 -12.14 6.07 -0.05
N ASP A 68 -13.18 5.88 -0.86
CA ASP A 68 -13.82 6.93 -1.66
C ASP A 68 -14.48 8.02 -0.79
N ALA A 69 -14.61 7.78 0.52
CA ALA A 69 -15.15 8.73 1.50
C ALA A 69 -14.14 9.80 1.94
N SER A 70 -12.84 9.60 1.69
CA SER A 70 -11.77 10.55 2.07
C SER A 70 -11.37 11.43 0.89
N PRO A 71 -10.91 12.68 1.09
CA PRO A 71 -10.38 13.50 0.00
C PRO A 71 -9.08 12.95 -0.58
N ASP A 72 -8.95 12.88 -1.90
CA ASP A 72 -7.74 12.44 -2.61
C ASP A 72 -6.46 13.17 -2.15
N GLY A 73 -6.60 14.45 -1.82
CA GLY A 73 -5.50 15.29 -1.36
C GLY A 73 -4.84 14.78 -0.07
N GLU A 74 -5.55 14.03 0.77
CA GLU A 74 -4.98 13.41 1.98
C GLU A 74 -4.09 12.22 1.62
N LEU A 75 -4.53 11.37 0.68
CA LEU A 75 -3.71 10.27 0.17
C LEU A 75 -2.42 10.79 -0.46
N ILE A 76 -2.52 11.81 -1.31
CA ILE A 76 -1.36 12.40 -1.98
C ILE A 76 -0.38 12.96 -0.95
N LYS A 77 -0.86 13.71 0.06
CA LYS A 77 -0.03 14.21 1.15
C LYS A 77 0.66 13.06 1.91
N ALA A 78 -0.05 11.99 2.20
CA ALA A 78 0.50 10.82 2.90
C ALA A 78 1.60 10.13 2.08
N VAL A 79 1.39 9.93 0.77
CA VAL A 79 2.38 9.31 -0.13
C VAL A 79 3.62 10.18 -0.24
N VAL A 80 3.46 11.49 -0.50
CA VAL A 80 4.60 12.43 -0.66
C VAL A 80 5.42 12.52 0.62
N ARG A 81 4.77 12.60 1.78
CA ARG A 81 5.46 12.67 3.09
C ARG A 81 6.10 11.34 3.49
N GLY A 82 5.46 10.22 3.18
CA GLY A 82 5.94 8.89 3.57
C GLY A 82 7.07 8.34 2.70
N THR A 83 7.10 8.69 1.40
CA THR A 83 8.06 8.11 0.44
C THR A 83 9.53 8.31 0.85
N PRO A 84 9.98 9.51 1.26
CA PRO A 84 11.38 9.72 1.66
C PRO A 84 11.86 8.75 2.74
N GLY A 85 11.08 8.55 3.82
CA GLY A 85 11.51 7.63 4.88
C GLY A 85 11.48 6.16 4.47
N VAL A 86 10.68 5.78 3.46
CA VAL A 86 10.74 4.41 2.91
C VAL A 86 12.02 4.25 2.08
N LEU A 87 12.39 5.24 1.28
CA LEU A 87 13.61 5.24 0.49
C LEU A 87 14.85 5.17 1.39
N LEU A 88 14.93 6.00 2.44
CA LEU A 88 16.05 6.00 3.40
C LEU A 88 16.28 4.62 4.00
N ARG A 89 15.22 3.95 4.46
CA ARG A 89 15.31 2.61 5.07
C ARG A 89 15.80 1.55 4.12
N VAL A 90 15.33 1.54 2.87
CA VAL A 90 15.67 0.47 1.93
C VAL A 90 17.05 0.65 1.33
N PHE A 91 17.46 1.90 1.09
CA PHE A 91 18.78 2.19 0.54
C PHE A 91 19.84 2.40 1.63
N GLN A 92 19.47 2.33 2.92
CA GLN A 92 20.34 2.59 4.07
C GLN A 92 21.14 3.88 3.90
N LEU A 93 20.48 4.92 3.35
CA LEU A 93 21.14 6.19 3.07
C LEU A 93 21.33 6.92 4.39
N ASP A 94 22.59 7.18 4.74
CA ASP A 94 22.96 7.97 5.90
C ASP A 94 22.78 9.47 5.55
N ILE A 95 21.51 9.89 5.42
CA ILE A 95 21.17 11.28 5.12
C ILE A 95 20.98 12.02 6.44
N PRO A 96 21.84 13.01 6.76
CA PRO A 96 21.70 13.75 8.00
C PRO A 96 20.38 14.55 8.02
N GLU A 97 19.70 14.56 9.18
CA GLU A 97 18.32 15.04 9.36
C GLU A 97 18.03 16.44 8.81
N HIS A 98 19.05 17.31 8.75
CA HIS A 98 18.93 18.66 8.23
C HIS A 98 18.68 18.74 6.71
N LEU A 99 18.91 17.65 5.96
CA LEU A 99 18.67 17.58 4.51
C LEU A 99 17.23 17.18 4.12
N LEU A 100 16.38 16.78 5.08
CA LEU A 100 14.99 16.38 4.83
C LEU A 100 13.97 17.48 5.16
N ARG A 101 14.39 18.76 5.15
CA ARG A 101 13.51 19.88 5.46
C ARG A 101 12.63 20.27 4.28
N PHE A 102 11.46 19.65 4.16
CA PHE A 102 10.34 20.19 3.39
C PHE A 102 9.30 20.82 4.33
N GLY A 103 9.49 22.09 4.69
CA GLY A 103 8.50 22.90 5.41
C GLY A 103 9.08 23.89 6.44
N HIS A 104 8.39 25.01 6.63
CA HIS A 104 8.61 25.95 7.74
C HIS A 104 8.01 25.34 9.02
N CYS A 105 8.82 24.99 10.01
CA CYS A 105 8.37 24.44 11.31
C CYS A 105 8.21 25.63 12.29
N SER A 106 6.96 25.99 12.60
CA SER A 106 6.64 26.77 13.80
C SER A 106 6.75 25.84 15.00
N THR A 107 7.33 26.32 16.09
CA THR A 107 7.80 25.59 17.29
C THR A 107 6.74 24.88 18.15
N SER A 108 5.66 24.36 17.57
CA SER A 108 4.69 23.52 18.26
C SER A 108 4.10 22.48 17.31
N GLY A 109 4.60 21.24 17.39
CA GLY A 109 3.96 20.08 16.77
C GLY A 109 4.51 19.66 15.40
N CYS A 110 5.83 19.52 15.28
CA CYS A 110 6.40 18.74 14.18
C CYS A 110 6.33 17.26 14.61
N LEU A 111 5.36 16.51 14.09
CA LEU A 111 5.35 15.05 14.19
C LEU A 111 6.57 14.54 13.43
N ASP A 112 7.44 13.82 14.13
CA ASP A 112 8.66 13.27 13.56
C ASP A 112 8.35 12.33 12.39
N VAL A 113 9.30 12.20 11.46
CA VAL A 113 9.24 11.17 10.40
C VAL A 113 9.08 9.78 11.02
N GLU A 114 9.62 9.59 12.23
CA GLU A 114 9.38 8.43 13.06
C GLU A 114 7.90 8.28 13.44
N ASP A 115 7.15 9.31 13.81
CA ASP A 115 5.72 9.20 14.16
C ASP A 115 4.85 8.81 12.95
N SER A 116 5.13 9.36 11.76
CA SER A 116 4.42 8.96 10.52
C SER A 116 4.66 7.50 10.14
N MET A 117 5.72 6.88 10.66
CA MET A 117 6.13 5.50 10.34
C MET A 117 5.92 4.53 11.51
N ARG A 118 5.88 5.05 12.74
CA ARG A 118 5.67 4.36 14.02
C ARG A 118 4.18 4.24 14.35
N THR A 119 3.27 4.92 13.63
CA THR A 119 1.89 4.46 13.42
C THR A 119 1.84 3.23 12.49
N HIS A 120 2.75 2.28 12.72
CA HIS A 120 2.66 0.86 12.40
C HIS A 120 1.36 0.21 12.93
N GLU A 121 0.58 0.95 13.73
CA GLU A 121 -0.75 0.58 14.16
C GLU A 121 -1.81 0.70 13.08
N TRP A 122 -1.67 1.51 12.01
CA TRP A 122 -2.76 1.67 11.03
C TRP A 122 -3.01 0.38 10.21
N TRP A 123 -1.93 -0.30 9.80
CA TRP A 123 -2.02 -1.59 9.12
C TRP A 123 -2.39 -2.73 10.09
N LYS A 124 -1.90 -2.68 11.33
CA LYS A 124 -2.31 -3.63 12.37
C LYS A 124 -3.77 -3.41 12.80
N ASP A 125 -4.30 -2.20 12.73
CA ASP A 125 -5.69 -1.85 13.05
C ASP A 125 -6.65 -2.26 11.96
N SER A 126 -6.25 -2.19 10.69
CA SER A 126 -7.04 -2.78 9.60
C SER A 126 -7.06 -4.30 9.67
N GLU A 127 -5.96 -4.97 10.05
CA GLU A 127 -5.96 -6.41 10.39
C GLU A 127 -6.75 -6.73 11.68
N ARG A 128 -6.69 -5.91 12.73
CA ARG A 128 -7.46 -6.07 13.97
C ARG A 128 -8.97 -5.84 13.74
N ARG A 129 -9.37 -4.87 12.92
CA ARG A 129 -10.77 -4.66 12.48
C ARG A 129 -11.30 -5.88 11.74
N PHE A 130 -10.44 -6.53 10.94
CA PHE A 130 -10.76 -7.76 10.22
C PHE A 130 -10.94 -8.99 11.14
N LEU A 131 -10.06 -9.18 12.13
CA LEU A 131 -10.22 -10.25 13.12
C LEU A 131 -11.45 -10.07 14.03
N ARG A 132 -11.89 -8.83 14.26
CA ARG A 132 -13.15 -8.53 14.98
C ARG A 132 -14.41 -8.79 14.15
N LYS A 133 -14.37 -8.66 12.82
CA LYS A 133 -15.50 -8.98 11.93
C LYS A 133 -15.80 -10.48 11.80
N ARG A 134 -14.86 -11.38 12.14
CA ARG A 134 -15.09 -12.84 12.20
C ARG A 134 -15.85 -13.34 13.44
N ARG A 135 -16.45 -12.45 14.23
CA ARG A 135 -17.31 -12.82 15.37
C ARG A 135 -18.80 -12.68 15.09
N TYR A 136 -19.18 -12.26 13.87
CA TYR A 136 -20.57 -12.06 13.45
C TYR A 136 -20.83 -12.48 11.98
N GLU A 137 -20.06 -13.44 11.46
CA GLU A 137 -20.37 -14.18 10.22
C GLU A 137 -20.22 -15.68 10.48
#